data_AF-A0A938KKY6-F1
#
_entry.id   AF-A0A938KKY6-F1
#
_cell.length_a   1.000
_cell.length_b   1.000
_cell.length_c   1.000
_cell.angle_alpha   90.00
_cell.angle_beta   90.00
_cell.angle_gamma   90.00
#
_symmetry.space_group_name_H-M   'P 1'
#
loop_
_entity.id
_entity.type
_entity.pdbx_description
1 polymer ?
#
loop_
_entity_poly.entity_id
_entity_poly.type
_entity_poly.pdbx_seq_one_letter_code
_entity_poly.pdbx_strand_id
1 'polypeptide(L)'
;MRIYREECGGKPSVYVNVGGVLTSVGGEGGGQVFAAGVIRNRGATGDPRRGVMARMLEEGVPVVHVLDLRGLAARYGLPFDPVPLPGVPEGAVMRPRRFGRELAAGGLVALGLLGFALTRRRRKSSAPQPPSSG
;
A
#
# COMPACT_ATOMS: atom_id res chain seq x y z
N MET A 1 13.69 -3.35 7.45
CA MET A 1 13.21 -2.67 8.66
C MET A 1 13.62 -1.21 8.81
N ARG A 2 14.43 -0.65 7.89
CA ARG A 2 14.89 0.75 7.98
C ARG A 2 13.76 1.77 8.08
N ILE A 3 12.81 1.76 7.14
CA ILE A 3 11.67 2.70 7.11
C ILE A 3 10.89 2.65 8.43
N TYR A 4 10.58 1.45 8.95
CA TYR A 4 9.89 1.32 10.23
C TYR A 4 10.66 1.95 11.40
N ARG A 5 12.00 1.89 11.38
CA ARG A 5 12.80 2.53 12.43
C ARG A 5 12.86 4.04 12.29
N GLU A 6 13.04 4.53 11.07
CA GLU A 6 13.10 5.97 10.78
C GLU A 6 11.78 6.66 11.15
N GLU A 7 10.66 6.12 10.69
CA GLU A 7 9.33 6.70 10.93
C GLU A 7 8.86 6.57 12.40
N CYS A 8 9.29 5.53 13.11
CA CYS A 8 9.00 5.38 14.54
C CYS A 8 10.03 6.08 15.45
N GLY A 9 11.08 6.70 14.91
CA GLY A 9 12.18 7.27 15.70
C GLY A 9 12.98 6.24 16.50
N GLY A 10 12.94 4.96 16.11
CA GLY A 10 13.57 3.86 16.84
C GLY A 10 12.94 2.50 16.55
N LYS A 11 13.25 1.48 17.35
CA LYS A 11 12.63 0.16 17.19
C LYS A 11 11.13 0.24 17.47
N PRO A 12 10.25 -0.24 16.57
CA PRO A 12 8.81 -0.26 16.84
C PRO A 12 8.48 -1.04 18.12
N SER A 13 7.53 -0.55 18.90
CA SER A 13 7.08 -1.23 20.13
C SER A 13 6.16 -2.41 19.85
N VAL A 14 5.43 -2.37 18.73
CA VAL A 14 4.50 -3.43 18.29
C VAL A 14 4.27 -3.29 16.78
N TYR A 15 4.03 -4.40 16.11
CA TYR A 15 3.57 -4.43 14.72
C TYR A 15 2.16 -5.04 14.65
N VAL A 16 1.23 -4.35 14.02
CA VAL A 16 -0.15 -4.82 13.86
C VAL A 16 -0.36 -5.24 12.41
N ASN A 17 -0.60 -6.54 12.18
CA ASN A 17 -0.98 -7.06 10.88
C ASN A 17 -2.49 -7.33 10.85
N VAL A 18 -3.17 -6.87 9.81
CA VAL A 18 -4.59 -7.15 9.56
C VAL A 18 -4.74 -7.89 8.24
N GLY A 19 -5.38 -9.06 8.28
CA GLY A 19 -5.56 -9.94 7.13
C GLY A 19 -4.32 -10.80 6.82
N GLY A 20 -4.42 -11.57 5.73
CA GLY A 20 -3.42 -12.58 5.35
C GLY A 20 -2.55 -12.18 4.15
N VAL A 21 -2.18 -10.90 4.02
CA VAL A 21 -1.42 -10.43 2.85
C VAL A 21 -0.03 -11.07 2.79
N LEU A 22 0.35 -11.51 1.59
CA LEU A 22 1.60 -12.24 1.32
C LEU A 22 2.85 -11.50 1.81
N THR A 23 2.87 -10.16 1.71
CA THR A 23 4.00 -9.35 2.15
C THR A 23 4.17 -9.34 3.68
N SER A 24 3.08 -9.38 4.44
CA SER A 24 3.12 -9.44 5.91
C SER A 24 3.41 -10.85 6.41
N VAL A 25 2.72 -11.85 5.83
CA VAL A 25 2.78 -13.25 6.27
C VAL A 25 4.03 -13.95 5.73
N GLY A 26 4.39 -13.71 4.47
CA GLY A 26 5.47 -14.40 3.75
C GLY A 26 4.95 -15.36 2.69
N GLY A 27 5.84 -15.76 1.78
CA GLY A 27 5.52 -16.63 0.63
C GLY A 27 5.26 -18.10 0.98
N GLU A 28 4.56 -18.81 0.09
CA GLU A 28 4.42 -20.28 0.16
C GLU A 28 5.81 -20.94 0.15
N GLY A 29 6.02 -21.88 1.07
CA GLY A 29 7.32 -22.50 1.34
C GLY A 29 8.17 -21.83 2.42
N GLY A 30 7.75 -20.65 2.92
CA GLY A 30 8.38 -19.95 4.05
C GLY A 30 8.17 -20.59 5.42
N GLY A 31 7.41 -21.70 5.50
CA GLY A 31 7.16 -22.50 6.71
C GLY A 31 6.39 -21.79 7.83
N GLN A 32 5.98 -20.53 7.65
CA GLN A 32 5.43 -19.72 8.74
C GLN A 32 3.91 -19.58 8.65
N VAL A 33 3.23 -20.41 9.43
CA VAL A 33 1.81 -20.24 9.75
C VAL A 33 1.68 -19.38 11.00
N PHE A 34 1.18 -18.16 10.84
CA PHE A 34 0.89 -17.27 11.96
C PHE A 34 -0.56 -17.43 12.41
N ALA A 35 -0.75 -17.81 13.67
CA ALA A 35 -2.07 -17.82 14.29
C ALA A 35 -2.54 -16.38 14.54
N ALA A 36 -3.86 -16.17 14.55
CA ALA A 36 -4.43 -14.92 15.01
C ALA A 36 -4.10 -14.67 16.49
N GLY A 37 -3.92 -13.40 16.86
CA GLY A 37 -3.67 -12.97 18.24
C GLY A 37 -2.32 -12.29 18.46
N VAL A 38 -1.88 -12.25 19.72
CA VAL A 38 -0.63 -11.61 20.13
C VAL A 38 0.51 -12.62 20.11
N ILE A 39 1.53 -12.34 19.29
CA ILE A 39 2.71 -13.18 19.11
C ILE A 39 3.90 -12.39 19.67
N ARG A 40 4.54 -12.88 20.74
CA ARG A 40 5.64 -12.18 21.41
C ARG A 40 7.02 -12.70 21.04
N ASN A 41 7.11 -13.98 20.74
CA ASN A 41 8.36 -14.63 20.39
C ASN A 41 8.08 -15.75 19.40
N ARG A 42 8.96 -15.89 18.42
CA ARG A 42 9.00 -17.04 17.53
C ARG A 42 10.44 -17.25 17.08
N GLY A 43 10.81 -18.51 16.87
CA GLY A 43 12.14 -18.85 16.36
C GLY A 43 12.42 -18.16 15.03
N ALA A 44 13.66 -17.69 14.85
CA ALA A 44 14.11 -17.14 13.58
C ALA A 44 14.07 -18.24 12.51
N THR A 45 13.51 -17.93 11.34
CA THR A 45 13.42 -18.94 10.26
C THR A 45 14.56 -18.82 9.28
N GLY A 46 15.20 -17.64 9.18
CA GLY A 46 16.24 -17.36 8.19
C GLY A 46 15.76 -17.33 6.74
N ASP A 47 14.53 -17.78 6.44
CA ASP A 47 14.01 -17.86 5.07
C ASP A 47 13.95 -16.47 4.43
N PRO A 48 14.55 -16.24 3.25
CA PRO A 48 14.48 -14.96 2.56
C PRO A 48 13.06 -14.54 2.15
N ARG A 49 12.13 -15.50 1.98
CA ARG A 49 10.72 -15.29 1.61
C ARG A 49 9.83 -14.93 2.80
N ARG A 50 10.39 -14.85 4.01
CA ARG A 50 9.62 -14.48 5.21
C ARG A 50 9.09 -13.05 5.14
N GLY A 51 7.84 -12.89 5.57
CA GLY A 51 7.15 -11.61 5.56
C GLY A 51 7.62 -10.64 6.67
N VAL A 52 6.98 -9.47 6.72
CA VAL A 52 7.26 -8.44 7.72
C VAL A 52 7.05 -8.95 9.14
N MET A 53 6.03 -9.79 9.38
CA MET A 53 5.72 -10.32 10.72
C MET A 53 6.90 -11.13 11.30
N ALA A 54 7.46 -12.04 10.50
CA ALA A 54 8.61 -12.84 10.91
C ALA A 54 9.80 -11.97 11.29
N ARG A 55 10.10 -10.97 10.46
CA ARG A 55 11.21 -10.04 10.67
C ARG A 55 11.01 -9.16 11.91
N MET A 56 9.76 -8.77 12.22
CA MET A 56 9.44 -8.04 13.44
C MET A 56 9.70 -8.91 14.67
N LEU A 57 9.23 -10.17 14.65
CA LEU A 57 9.45 -11.12 15.74
C LEU A 57 10.93 -11.44 15.95
N GLU A 58 11.70 -11.62 14.88
CA GLU A 58 13.16 -11.81 14.91
C GLU A 58 13.89 -10.62 15.56
N GLU A 59 13.38 -9.39 15.41
CA GLU A 59 13.91 -8.18 16.06
C GLU A 59 13.36 -7.98 17.49
N GLY A 60 12.60 -8.94 18.02
CA GLY A 60 11.96 -8.88 19.33
C GLY A 60 10.87 -7.80 19.39
N VAL A 61 10.21 -7.51 18.28
CA VAL A 61 9.02 -6.66 18.20
C VAL A 61 7.78 -7.57 18.24
N PRO A 62 6.89 -7.42 19.24
CA PRO A 62 5.67 -8.22 19.31
C PRO A 62 4.74 -7.90 18.13
N VAL A 63 4.03 -8.92 17.66
CA VAL A 63 3.09 -8.83 16.55
C VAL A 63 1.67 -9.10 17.02
N VAL A 64 0.75 -8.19 16.71
CA VAL A 64 -0.70 -8.43 16.81
C VAL A 64 -1.20 -8.83 15.43
N HIS A 65 -1.57 -10.09 15.26
CA HIS A 65 -2.08 -10.62 14.01
C HIS A 65 -3.60 -10.74 14.06
N VAL A 66 -4.30 -9.81 13.41
CA VAL A 66 -5.75 -9.83 13.26
C VAL A 66 -6.09 -10.59 11.98
N LEU A 67 -6.63 -11.80 12.14
CA LEU A 67 -7.16 -12.64 11.05
C LEU A 67 -8.62 -12.98 11.37
N ASP A 68 -9.39 -13.39 10.36
CA ASP A 68 -10.79 -13.76 10.50
C ASP A 68 -11.64 -12.69 11.20
N LEU A 69 -11.75 -11.52 10.56
CA LEU A 69 -12.54 -10.39 11.07
C LEU A 69 -14.01 -10.77 11.32
N ARG A 70 -14.56 -11.71 10.54
CA ARG A 70 -15.94 -12.19 10.71
C ARG A 70 -16.09 -12.98 11.99
N GLY A 71 -15.23 -13.97 12.21
CA GLY A 71 -15.22 -14.75 13.45
C GLY A 71 -14.91 -13.89 14.66
N LEU A 72 -14.00 -12.93 14.54
CA LEU A 72 -13.70 -11.97 15.59
C LEU A 72 -14.91 -11.11 15.94
N ALA A 73 -15.59 -10.54 14.93
CA ALA A 73 -16.78 -9.73 15.13
C ALA A 73 -17.89 -10.54 15.83
N ALA A 74 -18.14 -11.77 15.37
CA ALA A 74 -19.12 -12.67 15.97
C ALA A 74 -18.79 -13.00 17.44
N ARG A 75 -17.53 -13.29 17.76
CA ARG A 75 -17.08 -13.59 19.14
C ARG A 75 -17.30 -12.44 20.12
N TYR A 76 -17.18 -11.20 19.65
CA TYR A 76 -17.32 -10.00 20.48
C TYR A 76 -18.67 -9.29 20.30
N GLY A 77 -19.63 -9.91 19.60
CA GLY A 77 -20.96 -9.31 19.37
C GLY A 77 -20.92 -8.02 18.55
N LEU A 78 -19.89 -7.84 17.71
CA LEU A 78 -19.76 -6.67 16.83
C LEU A 78 -20.51 -6.90 15.52
N PRO A 79 -21.15 -5.86 14.95
CA PRO A 79 -21.77 -5.96 13.64
C PRO A 79 -20.69 -6.17 12.57
N PHE A 80 -20.87 -7.19 11.75
CA PHE A 80 -20.05 -7.42 10.56
C PHE A 80 -20.80 -6.90 9.35
N ASP A 81 -20.17 -5.97 8.61
CA ASP A 81 -20.75 -5.34 7.42
C ASP A 81 -22.11 -4.66 7.69
N PRO A 82 -22.16 -3.64 8.57
CA PRO A 82 -23.41 -2.98 8.95
C PRO A 82 -24.05 -2.25 7.77
N VAL A 83 -25.36 -2.42 7.61
CA VAL A 83 -26.20 -1.68 6.66
C VAL A 83 -27.27 -0.90 7.45
N PRO A 84 -27.35 0.43 7.33
CA PRO A 84 -26.46 1.31 6.56
C PRO A 84 -25.05 1.39 7.17
N LEU A 85 -24.06 1.75 6.35
CA LEU A 85 -22.69 1.98 6.83
C LEU A 85 -22.69 3.08 7.91
N PRO A 86 -21.86 2.97 8.96
CA PRO A 86 -21.73 4.02 9.96
C PRO A 86 -21.23 5.31 9.31
N GLY A 87 -21.62 6.45 9.88
CA GLY A 87 -21.11 7.75 9.47
C GLY A 87 -19.59 7.81 9.59
N VAL A 88 -18.95 8.64 8.76
CA VAL A 88 -17.50 8.86 8.83
C VAL A 88 -17.16 9.38 10.24
N PRO A 89 -16.26 8.72 10.99
CA PRO A 89 -15.90 9.18 12.32
C PRO A 89 -15.32 10.60 12.28
N GLU A 90 -15.65 11.42 13.28
CA GLU A 90 -14.97 12.69 13.51
C GLU A 90 -13.54 12.40 13.99
N GLY A 91 -12.57 12.41 13.07
CA GLY A 91 -11.17 12.12 13.38
C GLY A 91 -10.20 12.71 12.37
N ALA A 92 -9.10 13.26 12.86
CA ALA A 92 -8.09 13.96 12.05
C ALA A 92 -7.39 13.10 10.99
N VAL A 93 -7.53 11.77 11.06
CA VAL A 93 -6.82 10.79 10.23
C VAL A 93 -7.38 10.70 8.81
N MET A 94 -8.64 11.08 8.61
CA MET A 94 -9.27 11.07 7.29
C MET A 94 -9.60 12.49 6.83
N ARG A 95 -8.58 13.28 6.49
CA ARG A 95 -8.80 14.45 5.62
C ARG A 95 -8.83 13.94 4.17
N PRO A 96 -10.00 13.90 3.49
CA PRO A 96 -9.99 13.70 2.06
C PRO A 96 -9.19 14.85 1.45
N ARG A 97 -8.00 14.56 0.90
CA ARG A 97 -7.28 15.51 0.05
C ARG A 97 -8.11 15.68 -1.22
N ARG A 98 -9.05 16.62 -1.18
CA ARG A 98 -9.73 17.09 -2.38
C ARG A 98 -8.69 17.92 -3.14
N PHE A 99 -8.12 17.35 -4.21
CA PHE A 99 -7.45 18.18 -5.20
C PHE A 99 -8.50 19.16 -5.74
N GLY A 100 -8.20 20.47 -5.66
CA GLY A 100 -9.07 21.48 -6.22
C GLY A 100 -9.34 21.17 -7.70
N ARG A 101 -10.60 21.18 -8.13
CA ARG A 101 -10.99 20.88 -9.53
C ARG A 101 -10.16 21.69 -10.53
N GLU A 102 -9.75 22.90 -10.15
CA GLU A 102 -8.91 23.78 -10.95
C GLU A 102 -7.50 23.21 -11.19
N LEU A 103 -6.84 22.64 -10.18
CA LEU A 103 -5.53 22.01 -10.34
C LEU A 103 -5.61 20.77 -11.24
N ALA A 104 -6.67 19.98 -11.09
CA ALA A 104 -6.90 18.82 -11.96
C ALA A 104 -7.15 19.24 -13.41
N ALA A 105 -7.96 20.27 -13.63
CA ALA A 105 -8.23 20.82 -14.96
C ALA A 105 -6.96 21.41 -15.61
N GLY A 106 -6.17 22.18 -14.85
CA GLY A 106 -4.90 22.72 -15.31
C GLY A 106 -3.92 21.62 -15.74
N GLY A 107 -3.82 20.55 -14.96
CA GLY A 107 -2.98 19.39 -15.30
C GLY A 107 -3.43 18.69 -16.60
N LEU A 108 -4.74 18.50 -16.79
CA LEU A 108 -5.31 17.93 -18.02
C LEU A 108 -5.01 18.79 -19.25
N VAL A 109 -5.17 20.11 -19.14
CA VAL A 109 -4.86 21.05 -20.24
C VAL A 109 -3.38 21.00 -20.59
N ALA A 110 -2.49 21.01 -19.59
CA ALA A 110 -1.05 20.94 -19.81
C ALA A 110 -0.63 19.64 -20.52
N LEU A 111 -1.20 18.50 -20.11
CA LEU A 111 -0.98 17.20 -20.78
C LEU A 111 -1.49 17.20 -22.22
N GLY A 112 -2.67 17.78 -22.47
CA GLY A 112 -3.23 17.92 -23.81
C GLY A 112 -2.36 18.78 -24.73
N LEU A 113 -1.89 19.93 -24.24
CA LEU A 113 -1.00 20.84 -24.99
C LEU A 113 0.36 20.18 -25.28
N LEU A 114 0.92 19.45 -24.31
CA LEU A 114 2.16 18.70 -24.51
C LEU A 114 1.98 17.61 -25.57
N GLY A 115 0.91 16.82 -25.50
CA GLY A 115 0.58 15.81 -26.52
C GLY A 115 0.39 16.42 -27.90
N PHE A 116 -0.31 17.56 -28.00
CA PHE A 116 -0.49 18.30 -29.24
C PHE A 116 0.86 18.82 -29.80
N ALA A 117 1.72 19.37 -28.94
CA ALA A 117 3.04 19.83 -29.36
C ALA A 117 3.93 18.69 -29.86
N LEU A 118 3.91 17.53 -29.17
CA LEU A 118 4.69 16.35 -29.56
C LEU A 118 4.20 15.75 -30.89
N THR A 119 2.89 15.65 -31.10
CA THR A 119 2.31 15.18 -32.37
C THR A 119 2.60 16.14 -33.52
N ARG A 120 2.56 17.45 -33.27
CA ARG A 120 2.91 18.47 -34.28
C ARG A 120 4.39 18.46 -34.63
N ARG A 121 5.29 18.22 -33.65
CA ARG A 121 6.73 18.05 -33.90
C ARG A 121 7.01 16.80 -34.75
N ARG A 122 6.35 15.68 -34.47
CA ARG A 122 6.47 14.46 -35.29
C ARG A 122 6.04 14.69 -36.74
N ARG A 123 4.92 15.38 -36.98
CA ARG A 123 4.46 15.70 -38.35
C ARG A 123 5.44 16.59 -39.13
N LYS A 124 6.14 17.52 -38.46
CA LYS A 124 7.15 18.38 -39.11
C LYS A 124 8.43 17.63 -39.47
N SER A 125 8.87 16.65 -38.67
CA SER A 125 10.06 15.85 -38.95
C SER A 125 9.86 14.78 -40.04
N SER A 126 8.63 14.53 -40.48
CA SER A 126 8.30 13.56 -41.53
C SER A 126 8.00 14.20 -42.89
N ALA A 127 8.33 15.49 -43.10
CA ALA A 127 8.17 16.12 -44.41
C ALA A 127 9.15 15.52 -45.44
N PRO A 128 8.71 15.09 -46.64
CA PRO A 128 9.59 14.50 -47.65
C PRO A 128 10.57 15.53 -48.22
N GLN A 129 11.81 15.13 -48.50
CA GLN A 129 12.76 15.97 -49.23
C GLN A 129 12.26 16.25 -50.66
N PRO A 130 12.39 17.50 -51.17
CA PRO A 130 12.04 17.81 -52.54
C PRO A 130 12.96 17.06 -53.51
N PRO A 131 12.47 16.64 -54.70
CA PRO A 131 13.27 15.89 -55.65
C PRO A 131 14.47 16.71 -56.12
N SER A 132 15.64 16.07 -56.13
CA SER A 132 16.86 16.62 -56.73
C SER A 132 16.61 16.84 -58.23
N SER A 133 16.60 18.10 -58.66
CA SER A 133 16.62 18.46 -60.08
C SER A 133 17.95 18.02 -60.68
N GLY A 134 17.90 17.07 -61.62
CA GLY A 134 18.97 16.82 -62.59
C GLY A 134 18.96 17.85 -63.71
#